data_AF-A0A914PUY7-F1
#
_entry.id   AF-A0A914PUY7-F1
#
_cell.length_a   1.000
_cell.length_b   1.000
_cell.length_c   1.000
_cell.angle_alpha   90.00
_cell.angle_beta   90.00
_cell.angle_gamma   90.00
#
_symmetry.space_group_name_H-M   'P 1'
#
loop_
_entity.id
_entity.type
_entity.pdbx_description
1 polymer ?
#
loop_
_entity_poly.entity_id
_entity_poly.type
_entity_poly.pdbx_seq_one_letter_code
_entity_poly.pdbx_strand_id
1 'polypeptide(L)'
;MEESFGIGGFGYPAMVAVNSRKLKYSTMTGSFGKDGISEFLRDLSYGKGKTSSIRGTEFPKLETVEAWDGKDGVLPQTDDIDLSDVELDDLDKTEL
;
A
#
# COMPACT_ATOMS: atom_id res chain seq x y z
N MET A 1 -1.75 5.44 -15.61
CA MET A 1 -0.58 4.53 -15.50
C MET A 1 -0.84 3.42 -14.48
N GLU A 2 -1.28 3.76 -13.26
CA GLU A 2 -1.55 2.80 -12.18
C GLU A 2 -2.61 1.75 -12.52
N GLU A 3 -3.68 2.15 -13.20
CA GLU A 3 -4.77 1.26 -13.65
C GLU A 3 -4.30 0.16 -14.61
N SER A 4 -3.29 0.45 -15.46
CA SER A 4 -2.70 -0.51 -16.39
C SER A 4 -1.97 -1.66 -15.69
N PHE A 5 -1.54 -1.43 -14.45
CA PHE A 5 -0.92 -2.43 -13.56
C PHE A 5 -1.91 -3.02 -12.55
N GLY A 6 -3.17 -2.56 -12.55
CA GLY A 6 -4.18 -2.97 -11.57
C GLY A 6 -3.93 -2.44 -10.16
N ILE A 7 -3.17 -1.35 -10.03
CA ILE A 7 -2.90 -0.68 -8.76
C ILE A 7 -4.05 0.31 -8.49
N GLY A 8 -4.57 0.34 -7.27
CA GLY A 8 -5.65 1.25 -6.85
C GLY A 8 -6.72 0.61 -5.96
N GLY A 9 -6.82 -0.72 -5.93
CA GLY A 9 -7.81 -1.44 -5.09
C GLY A 9 -7.26 -2.04 -3.78
N PHE A 10 -5.94 -2.21 -3.65
CA PHE A 10 -5.31 -2.91 -2.52
C PHE A 10 -4.75 -1.97 -1.43
N GLY A 11 -4.92 -0.66 -1.60
CA GLY A 11 -4.31 0.35 -0.72
C GLY A 11 -2.84 0.62 -1.05
N TYR A 12 -2.32 1.72 -0.48
CA TYR A 12 -0.92 2.14 -0.60
C TYR A 12 -0.20 1.90 0.74
N PRO A 13 1.10 1.58 0.74
CA PRO A 13 2.02 1.53 -0.41
C PRO A 13 1.86 0.26 -1.28
N ALA A 14 2.17 0.39 -2.58
CA ALA A 14 2.17 -0.70 -3.56
C ALA A 14 3.47 -0.70 -4.38
N MET A 15 4.08 -1.87 -4.62
CA MET A 15 5.29 -2.00 -5.43
C MET A 15 5.08 -3.01 -6.56
N VAL A 16 5.54 -2.63 -7.76
CA VAL A 16 5.45 -3.44 -8.97
C VAL A 16 6.78 -3.44 -9.70
N ALA A 17 7.29 -4.63 -10.05
CA ALA A 17 8.43 -4.79 -10.95
C ALA A 17 7.93 -4.93 -12.38
N VAL A 18 8.49 -4.17 -13.32
CA VAL A 18 8.02 -4.13 -14.71
C VAL A 18 9.16 -4.45 -15.68
N ASN A 19 8.88 -5.29 -16.67
CA ASN A 19 9.74 -5.54 -17.81
C ASN A 19 9.14 -4.89 -19.06
N SER A 20 9.66 -3.72 -19.43
CA SER A 20 9.20 -2.94 -20.58
C SER A 20 9.38 -3.66 -21.92
N ARG A 21 10.41 -4.51 -22.07
CA ARG A 21 10.65 -5.27 -23.32
C ARG A 21 9.62 -6.37 -23.54
N LYS A 22 9.18 -7.02 -22.46
CA LYS A 22 8.23 -8.14 -22.51
C LYS A 22 6.79 -7.73 -22.21
N LEU A 23 6.56 -6.46 -21.87
CA LEU A 23 5.27 -5.93 -21.40
C LEU A 23 4.66 -6.78 -20.27
N LYS A 24 5.50 -7.24 -19.35
CA LYS A 24 5.08 -8.01 -18.16
C LYS A 24 5.39 -7.24 -16.91
N TYR A 25 4.59 -7.47 -15.88
CA TYR A 25 4.81 -6.91 -14.56
C TYR A 25 4.56 -7.97 -13.47
N SER A 26 5.09 -7.73 -12.29
CA SER A 26 4.87 -8.55 -11.10
C SER A 26 4.60 -7.62 -9.94
N THR A 27 3.47 -7.81 -9.27
CA THR A 27 3.12 -7.03 -8.09
C THR A 27 3.67 -7.72 -6.84
N MET A 28 4.26 -6.96 -5.93
CA MET A 28 4.70 -7.49 -4.65
C MET A 28 3.49 -7.65 -3.72
N THR A 29 3.22 -8.87 -3.28
CA THR A 29 2.07 -9.21 -2.41
C THR A 29 2.52 -9.58 -1.00
N GLY A 30 3.52 -8.87 -0.46
CA GLY A 30 4.16 -9.19 0.81
C GLY A 30 4.51 -7.94 1.63
N SER A 31 5.25 -8.14 2.72
CA SER A 31 5.68 -7.04 3.59
C SER A 31 6.62 -6.09 2.87
N PHE A 32 6.39 -4.77 3.03
CA PHE A 32 7.24 -3.70 2.51
C PHE A 32 8.51 -3.48 3.36
N GLY A 33 9.10 -4.57 3.86
CA GLY A 33 10.35 -4.58 4.61
C GLY A 33 11.54 -4.97 3.74
N LYS A 34 12.75 -4.74 4.24
CA LYS A 34 14.01 -5.12 3.57
C LYS A 34 14.03 -6.59 3.14
N ASP A 35 13.58 -7.48 4.03
CA ASP A 35 13.58 -8.92 3.78
C ASP A 35 12.52 -9.30 2.74
N GLY A 36 11.31 -8.74 2.83
CA GLY A 36 10.23 -9.00 1.88
C GLY A 36 10.53 -8.51 0.47
N ILE A 37 11.14 -7.33 0.33
CA ILE A 37 11.61 -6.81 -0.97
C ILE A 37 12.74 -7.69 -1.53
N SER A 38 13.67 -8.11 -0.67
CA SER A 38 14.80 -8.97 -1.09
C SER A 38 14.31 -10.33 -1.59
N GLU A 39 13.35 -10.93 -0.89
CA GLU A 39 12.70 -12.17 -1.30
C GLU A 39 11.94 -12.01 -2.62
N PHE A 40 11.16 -10.94 -2.76
CA PHE A 40 10.44 -10.64 -4.00
C PHE A 40 11.36 -10.52 -5.22
N LEU A 41 12.46 -9.78 -5.10
CA LEU A 41 13.45 -9.63 -6.17
C LEU A 41 14.16 -10.96 -6.48
N ARG A 42 14.42 -11.76 -5.44
CA ARG A 42 15.01 -13.09 -5.57
C ARG A 42 14.07 -14.02 -6.35
N ASP A 43 12.79 -14.08 -6.00
CA ASP A 43 11.78 -14.90 -6.67
C ASP A 43 11.57 -14.51 -8.13
N LEU A 44 11.60 -13.21 -8.42
CA LEU A 44 11.62 -12.68 -9.79
C LEU A 44 12.85 -13.13 -10.57
N SER A 45 14.03 -13.09 -9.95
CA SER A 45 15.29 -13.50 -10.56
C SER A 45 15.32 -15.00 -10.88
N TYR A 46 14.75 -15.83 -10.01
CA TYR A 46 14.61 -17.27 -10.23
C TYR A 46 13.41 -17.64 -11.11
N GLY A 47 12.63 -16.67 -11.60
CA GLY A 47 11.49 -16.90 -12.49
C GLY A 47 10.27 -17.57 -11.83
N LYS A 48 10.22 -17.60 -10.50
CA LYS A 48 9.10 -18.15 -9.72
C LYS A 48 8.02 -17.11 -9.38
N GLY A 49 8.33 -15.83 -9.58
CA GLY A 49 7.39 -14.73 -9.35
C GLY A 49 6.15 -14.78 -10.25
N LYS A 50 4.98 -14.47 -9.67
CA LYS A 50 3.71 -14.36 -10.42
C LYS A 50 3.76 -13.14 -11.33
N THR A 51 4.01 -13.36 -12.61
CA THR A 51 4.00 -12.30 -13.62
C THR A 51 2.65 -12.21 -14.33
N SER A 52 2.16 -10.98 -14.45
CA SER A 52 0.98 -10.61 -15.24
C SER A 52 1.40 -9.82 -16.47
N SER A 53 0.57 -9.83 -17.51
CA SER A 53 0.80 -9.01 -18.71
C SER A 53 0.18 -7.63 -18.50
N ILE A 54 0.89 -6.57 -18.91
CA ILE A 54 0.37 -5.20 -18.85
C ILE A 54 -0.88 -5.11 -19.73
N ARG A 55 -1.93 -4.45 -19.23
CA ARG A 55 -3.14 -4.22 -20.03
C ARG A 55 -2.85 -3.15 -21.09
N GLY A 56 -2.85 -3.54 -22.36
CA GLY A 56 -2.61 -2.67 -23.51
C GLY A 56 -1.53 -3.20 -24.45
N THR A 57 -1.49 -2.65 -25.67
CA THR A 57 -0.54 -3.06 -26.73
C THR A 57 0.81 -2.34 -26.61
N GLU A 58 0.86 -1.21 -25.89
CA GLU A 58 2.03 -0.36 -25.73
C GLU A 58 2.33 -0.07 -24.26
N PHE A 59 3.61 0.16 -23.98
CA PHE A 59 4.04 0.59 -22.64
C PHE A 59 3.51 2.00 -22.36
N PRO A 60 2.83 2.24 -21.23
CA PRO A 60 2.28 3.56 -20.92
C PRO A 60 3.41 4.61 -20.84
N LYS A 61 3.12 5.84 -21.27
CA LYS A 61 4.07 6.95 -21.16
C LYS A 61 4.46 7.17 -19.70
N LEU A 62 5.77 7.22 -19.44
CA LEU A 62 6.35 7.55 -18.14
C LEU A 62 6.33 9.07 -17.99
N GLU A 63 5.40 9.58 -17.19
CA GLU A 63 5.41 10.97 -16.77
C GLU A 63 6.29 11.11 -15.52
N THR A 64 7.13 12.16 -15.47
CA THR A 64 7.92 12.45 -14.27
C THR A 64 7.02 13.21 -13.31
N VAL A 65 6.76 12.63 -12.15
CA VAL A 65 5.98 13.25 -11.07
C VAL A 65 6.89 13.57 -9.89
N GLU A 66 6.53 14.59 -9.12
CA GLU A 66 7.23 14.88 -7.86
C GLU A 66 7.04 13.71 -6.88
N ALA A 67 8.07 13.44 -6.07
CA ALA A 67 8.02 12.37 -5.10
C ALA A 67 6.96 12.69 -4.02
N TRP A 68 6.10 11.73 -3.71
CA TRP A 68 5.11 11.87 -2.65
C TRP A 68 5.80 12.05 -1.29
N ASP A 69 5.41 13.09 -0.55
CA ASP A 69 6.04 13.48 0.72
C ASP A 69 5.42 12.79 1.96
N GLY A 70 4.37 11.97 1.77
CA GLY A 70 3.71 11.21 2.82
C GLY A 70 2.84 12.03 3.78
N LYS A 71 2.61 13.32 3.53
CA LYS A 71 1.88 14.22 4.46
C LYS A 71 0.38 14.31 4.23
N ASP A 72 -0.13 13.83 3.10
CA ASP A 72 -1.58 13.86 2.80
C ASP A 72 -2.42 12.88 3.64
N GLY A 73 -1.78 11.99 4.40
CA GLY A 73 -2.43 11.12 5.36
C GLY A 73 -2.71 11.84 6.68
N VAL A 74 -3.50 12.91 6.65
CA VAL A 74 -4.05 13.46 7.90
C VAL A 74 -4.95 12.37 8.47
N LEU A 75 -4.56 11.78 9.59
CA LEU A 75 -5.47 10.92 10.35
C LEU A 75 -6.74 11.73 10.57
N PRO A 76 -7.95 11.23 10.23
CA PRO A 76 -9.17 11.93 10.58
C PRO A 76 -9.06 12.21 12.06
N GLN A 77 -9.10 13.51 12.42
CA GLN A 77 -9.15 13.88 13.82
C GLN A 77 -10.36 13.16 14.38
N THR A 78 -10.14 12.29 15.36
CA THR A 78 -11.25 11.85 16.20
C THR A 78 -11.84 13.13 16.76
N ASP A 79 -13.09 13.43 16.42
CA ASP A 79 -13.82 14.50 17.08
C ASP A 79 -13.61 14.32 18.59
N ASP A 80 -13.23 15.39 19.27
CA ASP A 80 -13.17 15.42 20.73
C ASP A 80 -14.60 15.14 21.19
N ILE A 81 -14.88 13.89 21.56
CA ILE A 81 -16.22 13.46 21.94
C ILE A 81 -16.57 14.29 23.17
N ASP A 82 -17.58 15.15 23.05
CA ASP A 82 -18.05 15.95 24.17
C ASP A 82 -18.71 15.03 25.19
N LEU A 83 -17.94 14.63 26.22
CA LEU A 83 -18.38 13.78 27.32
C LEU A 83 -19.03 14.57 28.46
N SER A 84 -19.42 15.83 28.23
CA SER A 84 -20.07 16.66 29.26
C SER A 84 -21.45 16.14 29.68
N ASP A 85 -22.11 15.34 28.84
CA ASP A 85 -23.40 14.70 29.12
C ASP A 85 -23.24 13.30 29.74
N VAL A 86 -22.01 12.84 29.98
CA VAL A 86 -21.72 11.54 30.58
C VAL A 86 -21.42 11.71 32.08
N GLU A 87 -22.44 11.48 32.91
CA GLU A 87 -22.27 11.33 34.35
C GLU A 87 -21.77 9.90 34.63
N LEU A 88 -20.48 9.77 34.99
CA LEU A 88 -19.94 8.53 35.55
C LEU A 88 -20.31 8.47 37.02
N ASP A 89 -21.20 7.56 37.38
CA ASP A 89 -21.39 7.16 38.78
C ASP A 89 -20.02 6.74 39.34
N ASP A 90 -19.65 7.28 40.51
CA ASP A 90 -18.45 6.91 41.24
C ASP A 90 -18.46 5.37 41.43
N LEU A 91 -17.67 4.67 40.63
CA LEU A 91 -17.38 3.25 40.85
C LEU A 91 -16.67 3.17 42.19
N ASP A 92 -17.43 2.87 43.23
CA ASP A 92 -16.96 2.63 44.58
C ASP A 92 -15.70 1.77 44.52
N LYS A 93 -14.60 2.36 44.97
CA LYS A 93 -13.29 1.73 45.06
C LYS A 93 -13.28 0.73 46.22
N THR A 94 -14.09 -0.30 46.09
CA THR A 94 -14.24 -1.48 46.94
C THR A 94 -14.77 -2.53 45.98
N GLU A 95 -13.99 -3.51 45.55
CA GLU A 95 -13.62 -4.62 46.43
C GLU A 95 -12.15 -5.04 46.25
N LEU A 96 -11.48 -5.15 47.40
CA LEU A 96 -10.21 -5.82 47.60
C LEU A 96 -10.48 -7.29 47.98
#